data_AF-A0A7V3CUR4-F1
#
_entry.id   AF-A0A7V3CUR4-F1
#
_cell.length_a   1.000
_cell.length_b   1.000
_cell.length_c   1.000
_cell.angle_alpha   90.00
_cell.angle_beta   90.00
_cell.angle_gamma   90.00
#
_symmetry.space_group_name_H-M   'P 1'
#
loop_
_entity.id
_entity.type
_entity.pdbx_description
1 polymer ?
#
loop_
_entity_poly.entity_id
_entity_poly.type
_entity_poly.pdbx_seq_one_letter_code
_entity_poly.pdbx_strand_id
1 'polypeptide(L)'
;MAEIAEDGGGGHGKGGKKRAKKQSTKIDMTPMVDLAFLLLTFFVLTSTFSKPKSMELTFPAPPENIKDQPPIKNGITFLLTKDDRIFYYEGEFRAEANESGPKTELKELNFSQGEGGLHKYLG
;
A
#
# COMPACT_ATOMS: atom_id res chain seq x y z
N MET A 1 -29.72 0.01 19.31
CA MET A 1 -30.57 1.21 19.37
C MET A 1 -30.25 1.92 20.67
N ALA A 2 -29.80 3.16 20.58
CA ALA A 2 -29.48 3.99 21.74
C ALA A 2 -30.63 4.98 21.95
N GLU A 3 -31.39 4.79 23.02
CA GLU A 3 -32.55 5.60 23.39
C GLU A 3 -32.20 6.47 24.60
N ILE A 4 -32.47 7.78 24.52
CA ILE A 4 -32.45 8.66 25.68
C ILE A 4 -33.90 8.82 26.14
N ALA A 5 -34.22 8.26 27.31
CA ALA A 5 -35.49 8.50 27.97
C ALA A 5 -35.43 9.87 28.67
N GLU A 6 -36.18 10.85 28.17
CA GLU A 6 -36.45 12.07 28.91
C GLU A 6 -37.41 11.75 30.07
N ASP A 7 -36.90 11.75 31.30
CA ASP A 7 -37.71 11.60 32.51
C ASP A 7 -38.54 12.88 32.76
N GLY A 8 -39.80 12.83 32.34
CA GLY A 8 -40.76 13.90 32.52
C GLY A 8 -41.34 13.91 33.94
N GLY A 9 -40.61 14.48 34.89
CA GLY A 9 -41.09 14.73 36.25
C GLY A 9 -42.31 15.64 36.31
N GLY A 10 -43.27 15.35 37.19
CA GLY A 10 -44.38 16.28 37.48
C GLY A 10 -45.53 15.75 38.33
N GLY A 11 -45.35 15.77 39.66
CA GLY A 11 -46.24 16.45 40.61
C GLY A 11 -47.72 16.06 40.73
N HIS A 12 -48.04 15.48 41.88
CA HIS A 12 -49.37 15.29 42.48
C HIS A 12 -50.23 16.58 42.46
N GLY A 13 -51.46 16.52 41.93
CA GLY A 13 -52.37 17.68 41.90
C GLY A 13 -53.78 17.36 41.44
N LYS A 14 -54.71 17.30 42.39
CA LYS A 14 -56.15 17.02 42.23
C LYS A 14 -56.84 18.20 41.49
N GLY A 15 -57.15 18.05 40.21
CA GLY A 15 -57.89 19.08 39.45
C GLY A 15 -58.05 18.77 37.97
N GLY A 16 -59.30 18.52 37.53
CA GLY A 16 -59.65 18.04 36.20
C GLY A 16 -59.44 19.02 35.05
N LYS A 17 -58.21 19.10 34.52
CA LYS A 17 -57.94 19.53 33.14
C LYS A 17 -57.20 18.39 32.43
N LYS A 18 -57.83 17.78 31.42
CA LYS A 18 -57.17 16.81 30.53
C LYS A 18 -56.10 17.55 29.72
N ARG A 19 -54.91 17.71 30.29
CA ARG A 19 -53.72 18.13 29.54
C ARG A 19 -53.41 17.04 28.52
N ALA A 20 -53.27 17.44 27.25
CA ALA A 20 -52.80 16.54 26.21
C ALA A 20 -51.51 15.85 26.67
N LYS A 21 -51.49 14.52 26.62
CA LYS A 21 -50.33 13.71 26.95
C LYS A 21 -49.22 14.15 26.00
N LYS A 22 -48.24 14.92 26.47
CA LYS A 22 -47.05 15.25 25.67
C LYS A 22 -46.45 13.91 25.28
N GLN A 23 -46.51 13.54 24.01
CA GLN A 23 -45.76 12.40 23.53
C GLN A 23 -44.29 12.78 23.69
N SER A 24 -43.60 12.08 24.60
CA SER A 24 -42.15 12.14 24.69
C SER A 24 -41.62 11.72 23.33
N THR A 25 -41.02 12.67 22.61
CA THR A 25 -40.33 12.40 21.35
C THR A 25 -39.04 11.70 21.72
N LYS A 26 -39.06 10.37 21.71
CA LYS A 26 -37.86 9.56 21.86
C LYS A 26 -36.86 9.96 20.77
N ILE A 27 -35.69 10.44 21.17
CA ILE A 27 -34.63 10.82 20.25
C ILE A 27 -33.78 9.57 19.99
N ASP A 28 -33.85 9.05 18.77
CA ASP A 28 -32.97 7.96 18.33
C ASP A 28 -31.60 8.52 17.96
N MET A 29 -30.56 8.07 18.66
CA MET A 29 -29.17 8.46 18.39
C MET A 29 -28.48 7.54 17.37
N THR A 30 -29.18 6.53 16.84
CA THR A 30 -28.66 5.60 15.82
C THR A 30 -28.03 6.33 14.59
N PRO A 31 -28.60 7.42 14.03
CA PRO A 31 -27.92 8.16 12.97
C PRO A 31 -26.63 8.87 13.42
N MET A 32 -26.49 9.25 14.69
CA MET A 32 -25.24 9.85 15.20
C MET A 32 -24.12 8.82 15.36
N VAL A 33 -24.47 7.60 15.78
CA VAL A 33 -23.51 6.49 15.90
C VAL A 33 -22.98 6.07 14.52
N ASP A 34 -23.84 6.08 13.50
CA ASP A 34 -23.45 5.76 12.13
C ASP A 34 -22.45 6.77 11.55
N LEU A 35 -22.66 8.08 11.78
CA LEU A 35 -21.70 9.12 11.37
C LEU A 35 -20.33 8.95 12.05
N ALA A 36 -20.30 8.57 13.33
CA ALA A 36 -19.05 8.30 14.04
C ALA A 36 -18.33 7.06 13.49
N PHE A 37 -19.09 6.01 13.13
CA PHE A 37 -18.52 4.80 12.54
C PHE A 37 -18.04 5.02 11.10
N LEU A 38 -18.75 5.82 10.31
CA LEU A 38 -18.36 6.23 8.97
C LEU A 38 -17.04 7.03 9.00
N LEU A 39 -16.89 7.93 9.98
CA LEU A 39 -15.63 8.66 10.18
C LEU A 39 -14.50 7.74 10.65
N LEU A 40 -14.75 6.81 11.58
CA LEU A 40 -13.72 5.88 12.04
C LEU A 40 -13.23 4.97 10.91
N THR A 41 -14.14 4.38 10.14
CA THR A 41 -13.79 3.53 8.99
C THR A 41 -13.09 4.33 7.90
N PHE A 42 -13.55 5.55 7.60
CA PHE A 42 -12.87 6.47 6.70
C PHE A 42 -11.45 6.81 7.18
N PHE A 43 -11.27 7.21 8.45
CA PHE A 43 -9.95 7.52 9.00
C PHE A 43 -9.02 6.30 9.02
N VAL A 44 -9.53 5.12 9.36
CA VAL A 44 -8.74 3.88 9.32
C VAL A 44 -8.32 3.54 7.89
N LEU A 45 -9.24 3.57 6.92
CA LEU A 45 -8.95 3.28 5.51
C LEU A 45 -8.04 4.34 4.85
N THR A 46 -8.17 5.61 5.23
CA THR A 46 -7.34 6.71 4.71
C THR A 46 -6.00 6.85 5.43
N SER A 47 -5.81 6.22 6.60
CA SER A 47 -4.59 6.38 7.41
C SER A 47 -3.34 5.72 6.83
N THR A 48 -3.46 4.87 5.80
CA THR A 48 -2.30 4.15 5.27
C THR A 48 -1.88 4.65 3.91
N PHE A 49 -1.24 5.83 3.85
CA PHE A 49 -0.32 6.09 2.76
C PHE A 49 0.99 5.32 3.04
N SER A 50 1.29 4.34 2.18
CA SER A 50 2.56 3.62 2.23
C SER A 50 3.70 4.61 2.07
N LYS A 51 4.58 4.71 3.07
CA LYS A 51 5.80 5.52 2.94
C LYS A 51 6.65 4.90 1.82
N PRO A 52 7.21 5.70 0.91
CA PRO A 52 8.17 5.19 -0.05
C PRO A 52 9.32 4.55 0.72
N LYS A 53 9.61 3.29 0.42
CA LYS A 53 10.71 2.55 1.04
C LYS A 53 12.01 3.11 0.48
N SER A 54 12.55 4.15 1.10
CA SER A 54 13.88 4.68 0.75
C SER A 54 14.95 3.76 1.34
N MET A 55 15.81 3.24 0.48
CA MET A 55 17.04 2.56 0.90
C MET A 55 18.16 3.59 0.96
N GLU A 56 18.89 3.66 2.08
CA GLU A 56 20.12 4.44 2.14
C GLU A 56 21.18 3.76 1.25
N LEU A 57 21.60 4.45 0.20
CA LEU A 57 22.63 3.97 -0.72
C LEU A 57 23.99 4.54 -0.32
N THR A 58 24.87 3.69 0.19
CA THR A 58 26.29 4.03 0.33
C THR A 58 27.00 3.71 -0.98
N PHE A 59 27.37 4.75 -1.73
CA PHE A 59 28.15 4.58 -2.95
C PHE A 59 29.63 4.41 -2.61
N PRO A 60 30.36 3.51 -3.31
CA PRO A 60 31.82 3.46 -3.20
C PRO A 60 32.45 4.76 -3.73
N ALA A 61 33.69 5.03 -3.32
CA ALA A 61 34.44 6.15 -3.85
C ALA A 61 34.58 6.01 -5.39
N PRO A 62 34.44 7.12 -6.15
CA PRO A 62 34.59 7.07 -7.59
C PRO A 62 36.02 6.63 -7.97
N PRO A 63 36.18 5.75 -8.96
CA PRO A 63 37.50 5.32 -9.40
C PRO A 63 38.26 6.49 -10.06
N GLU A 64 39.58 6.54 -9.85
CA GLU A 64 40.44 7.57 -10.45
C GLU A 64 40.49 7.46 -11.99
N ASN A 65 40.34 6.24 -12.53
CA ASN A 65 40.24 5.97 -13.96
C ASN A 65 39.09 5.02 -14.27
N ILE A 66 38.20 5.41 -15.18
CA ILE A 66 37.04 4.62 -15.61
C ILE A 66 37.46 3.35 -16.38
N LYS A 67 38.67 3.33 -16.94
CA LYS A 67 39.18 2.24 -17.79
C LYS A 67 39.62 0.99 -17.01
N ASP A 68 39.84 1.09 -15.70
CA ASP A 68 40.31 -0.02 -14.87
C ASP A 68 39.16 -0.78 -14.18
N GLN A 69 37.92 -0.61 -14.65
CA GLN A 69 36.80 -1.38 -14.11
C GLN A 69 36.96 -2.86 -14.48
N PRO A 70 36.94 -3.77 -13.50
CA PRO A 70 37.06 -5.20 -13.78
C PRO A 70 35.86 -5.66 -14.61
N PRO A 71 36.06 -6.58 -15.56
CA PRO A 71 34.96 -7.11 -16.36
C PRO A 71 33.94 -7.82 -15.46
N ILE A 72 32.66 -7.60 -15.74
CA ILE A 72 31.54 -8.19 -14.99
C ILE A 72 31.40 -9.66 -15.39
N LYS A 73 32.07 -10.54 -14.64
CA LYS A 73 32.02 -12.00 -14.89
C LYS A 73 30.82 -12.68 -14.25
N ASN A 74 30.45 -12.26 -13.03
CA ASN A 74 29.38 -12.87 -12.22
C ASN A 74 28.31 -11.84 -11.82
N GLY A 75 27.95 -10.93 -12.74
CA GLY A 75 26.88 -9.96 -12.51
C GLY A 75 25.58 -10.40 -13.15
N ILE A 76 24.46 -10.06 -12.53
CA ILE A 76 23.13 -10.12 -13.16
C ILE A 76 22.71 -8.68 -13.44
N THR A 77 22.31 -8.40 -14.67
CA THR A 77 21.81 -7.08 -15.04
C THR A 77 20.33 -7.16 -15.32
N PHE A 78 19.56 -6.29 -14.67
CA PHE A 78 18.12 -6.14 -14.90
C PHE A 78 17.85 -4.90 -15.76
N LEU A 79 17.01 -5.07 -16.77
CA LEU A 79 16.59 -4.05 -17.70
C LEU A 79 15.11 -3.77 -17.47
N LEU A 80 14.81 -2.59 -16.95
CA LEU A 80 13.45 -2.12 -16.69
C LEU A 80 12.96 -1.36 -17.92
N THR A 81 11.90 -1.87 -18.57
CA THR A 81 11.30 -1.22 -19.74
C THR A 81 10.11 -0.37 -19.36
N LYS A 82 9.67 0.51 -20.28
CA LYS A 82 8.51 1.38 -20.06
C LYS A 82 7.17 0.62 -20.01
N ASP A 83 7.14 -0.59 -20.54
CA ASP A 83 5.92 -1.41 -20.64
C ASP A 83 5.74 -2.33 -19.42
N ASP A 84 6.32 -1.96 -18.27
CA ASP A 84 6.35 -2.77 -17.03
C ASP A 84 6.94 -4.18 -17.20
N ARG A 85 7.76 -4.39 -18.24
CA ARG A 85 8.47 -5.65 -18.48
C ARG A 85 9.90 -5.56 -17.96
N ILE A 86 10.33 -6.65 -17.32
CA ILE A 86 11.67 -6.79 -16.78
C ILE A 86 12.40 -7.84 -17.60
N PHE A 87 13.53 -7.47 -18.18
CA PHE A 87 14.45 -8.42 -18.80
C PHE A 87 15.71 -8.55 -17.95
N TYR A 88 16.39 -9.68 -18.06
CA TYR A 88 17.69 -9.85 -17.42
C TYR A 88 18.64 -10.65 -18.30
N TYR A 89 19.92 -10.47 -18.02
CA TYR A 89 21.00 -11.32 -18.50
C TYR A 89 22.06 -11.49 -17.42
N GLU A 90 22.83 -12.57 -17.56
CA GLU A 90 23.91 -12.92 -16.65
C GLU A 90 25.26 -12.73 -17.36
N GLY A 91 26.25 -12.20 -16.65
CA GLY A 91 27.58 -11.92 -17.16
C GLY A 91 27.68 -10.62 -17.96
N GLU A 92 28.65 -10.58 -18.87
CA GLU A 92 28.94 -9.42 -19.69
C GLU A 92 27.96 -9.30 -20.88
N PHE A 93 27.53 -8.08 -21.18
CA PHE A 93 26.68 -7.82 -22.35
C PHE A 93 27.48 -7.94 -23.65
N ARG A 94 26.94 -8.71 -24.60
CA ARG A 94 27.56 -9.00 -25.91
C ARG A 94 26.52 -8.82 -27.01
N ALA A 95 26.73 -7.79 -27.83
CA ALA A 95 25.85 -7.48 -28.97
C ALA A 95 25.93 -8.54 -30.08
N GLU A 96 27.11 -9.15 -30.25
CA GLU A 96 27.40 -10.18 -31.24
C GLU A 96 28.18 -11.34 -30.60
N ALA A 97 28.16 -12.51 -31.24
CA ALA A 97 28.95 -13.64 -30.81
C ALA A 97 30.42 -13.40 -31.18
N ASN A 98 31.32 -13.57 -30.21
CA ASN A 98 32.76 -13.40 -30.39
C ASN A 98 33.52 -14.59 -29.78
N GLU A 99 34.85 -14.59 -29.88
CA GLU A 99 35.71 -15.67 -29.34
C GLU A 99 35.55 -15.85 -27.82
N SER A 100 35.04 -14.84 -27.11
CA SER A 100 34.81 -14.88 -25.67
C SER A 100 33.45 -15.51 -25.30
N GLY A 101 32.57 -15.76 -26.27
CA GLY A 101 31.35 -16.56 -26.14
C GLY A 101 30.14 -16.04 -26.93
N PRO A 102 28.95 -16.62 -26.71
CA PRO A 102 27.76 -16.33 -27.51
C PRO A 102 27.21 -14.93 -27.26
N LYS A 103 26.37 -14.46 -28.20
CA LYS A 103 25.58 -13.23 -28.09
C LYS A 103 24.68 -13.31 -26.85
N THR A 104 24.51 -12.20 -26.15
CA THR A 104 23.63 -12.13 -24.97
C THR A 104 22.17 -12.32 -25.38
N GLU A 105 21.52 -13.30 -24.78
CA GLU A 105 20.07 -13.51 -24.87
C GLU A 105 19.38 -12.88 -23.65
N LEU A 106 18.39 -12.04 -23.92
CA LEU A 106 17.60 -11.41 -22.87
C LEU A 106 16.46 -12.35 -22.46
N LYS A 107 16.44 -12.73 -21.19
CA LYS A 107 15.34 -13.52 -20.61
C LYS A 107 14.35 -12.56 -19.95
N GLU A 108 13.06 -12.82 -20.13
CA GLU A 108 12.00 -12.04 -19.49
C GLU A 108 11.71 -12.60 -18.10
N LEU A 109 11.52 -11.72 -17.12
CA LEU A 109 11.08 -12.05 -15.77
C LEU A 109 9.63 -11.67 -15.58
N ASN A 110 8.96 -12.46 -14.76
CA ASN A 110 7.60 -12.20 -14.32
C ASN A 110 7.60 -11.86 -12.82
N PHE A 111 6.50 -11.27 -12.36
CA PHE A 111 6.26 -10.96 -10.94
C PHE A 111 5.67 -12.14 -10.15
N SER A 112 5.58 -13.33 -10.75
CA SER A 112 4.97 -14.49 -10.11
C SER A 112 5.92 -15.13 -9.09
N GLN A 113 5.37 -15.98 -8.21
CA GLN A 113 6.15 -16.79 -7.28
C GLN A 113 6.71 -18.09 -7.92
N GLY A 114 6.48 -18.31 -9.21
CA GLY A 114 6.85 -19.53 -9.94
C GLY A 114 8.16 -19.43 -10.72
N GLU A 115 8.32 -20.31 -11.72
CA GLU A 115 9.48 -20.27 -12.64
C GLU A 115 9.53 -18.92 -13.39
N GLY A 116 10.72 -18.32 -13.45
CA GLY A 116 10.92 -16.98 -14.00
C GLY A 116 10.48 -15.83 -13.11
N GLY A 117 10.12 -16.11 -11.85
CA GLY A 117 9.76 -15.10 -10.85
C GLY A 117 10.94 -14.26 -10.39
N LEU A 118 10.79 -12.94 -10.40
CA LEU A 118 11.79 -11.99 -9.89
C LEU A 118 12.19 -12.28 -8.43
N HIS A 119 11.26 -12.83 -7.63
CA HIS A 119 11.50 -13.22 -6.25
C HIS A 119 12.64 -14.24 -6.07
N LYS A 120 12.95 -15.06 -7.08
CA LYS A 120 14.06 -16.01 -7.02
C LYS A 120 15.43 -15.31 -6.95
N TYR A 121 15.52 -14.08 -7.44
CA TYR A 121 16.77 -13.33 -7.53
C TYR A 121 16.92 -12.25 -6.45
N LEU A 122 15.81 -11.86 -5.80
CA LEU A 122 15.78 -10.78 -4.81
C LEU A 122 15.34 -11.21 -3.40
N GLY A 123 15.03 -12.50 -3.21
CA GLY A 123 14.56 -13.11 -1.96
C GLY A 123 15.65 -13.82 -1.18
#